data_AF-A0A4R2CPV1-F1
#
_entry.id   AF-A0A4R2CPV1-F1
#
_cell.length_a   1.000
_cell.length_b   1.000
_cell.length_c   1.000
_cell.angle_alpha   90.00
_cell.angle_beta   90.00
_cell.angle_gamma   90.00
#
_symmetry.space_group_name_H-M   'P 1'
#
loop_
_entity.id
_entity.type
_entity.pdbx_description
1 polymer ?
#
loop_
_entity_poly.entity_id
_entity_poly.type
_entity_poly.pdbx_seq_one_letter_code
_entity_poly.pdbx_strand_id
1 'polypeptide(L)'
;MTEEPFETSEDVHRDRREHGGMPLHPDDDDLARRTEQERVEAGVDDYDPDDVPPATDEPAPDDLTDTEEYREEQAEIKRETEESELYPLTERHPFPPSHYDKS
;
A
#
# COMPACT_ATOMS: atom_id res chain seq x y z
N MET A 1 46.05 3.19 -35.66
CA MET A 1 45.11 3.37 -34.55
C MET A 1 45.52 4.64 -33.85
N THR A 2 44.75 5.70 -34.02
CA THR A 2 44.97 6.99 -33.37
C THR A 2 43.74 7.19 -32.50
N GLU A 3 43.90 7.10 -31.18
CA GLU A 3 42.84 7.31 -30.21
C GLU A 3 42.72 8.82 -29.97
N GLU A 4 41.76 9.45 -30.63
CA GLU A 4 41.34 10.82 -30.30
C GLU A 4 40.50 10.75 -29.02
N PRO A 5 40.85 11.47 -27.93
CA PRO A 5 39.98 11.55 -26.77
C PRO A 5 38.77 12.42 -27.12
N PHE A 6 37.56 11.89 -26.98
CA PHE A 6 36.37 12.73 -27.04
C PHE A 6 36.33 13.61 -25.78
N GLU A 7 36.35 14.93 -25.98
CA GLU A 7 36.11 15.90 -24.92
C GLU A 7 34.67 15.74 -24.40
N THR A 8 34.53 15.16 -23.21
CA THR A 8 33.31 15.22 -22.40
C THR A 8 33.41 16.46 -21.49
N SER A 9 33.44 17.64 -22.10
CA SER A 9 33.43 18.93 -21.38
C SER A 9 32.10 19.65 -21.58
N GLU A 10 31.01 19.01 -21.16
CA GLU A 10 29.84 19.75 -20.71
C GLU A 10 29.75 19.59 -19.19
N ASP A 11 30.38 20.54 -18.48
CA ASP A 11 30.09 20.85 -17.08
C ASP A 11 28.63 21.34 -17.00
N VAL A 12 27.69 20.41 -17.12
CA VAL A 12 26.29 20.65 -16.78
C VAL A 12 26.24 20.66 -15.26
N HIS A 13 26.53 21.81 -14.66
CA HIS A 13 26.25 22.06 -13.26
C HIS A 13 24.74 21.95 -13.06
N ARG A 14 24.24 20.72 -12.83
CA ARG A 14 22.87 20.50 -12.38
C ARG A 14 22.76 21.19 -11.03
N ASP A 15 22.03 22.29 -11.02
CA ASP A 15 21.72 22.99 -9.79
C ASP A 15 20.89 22.04 -8.91
N ARG A 16 21.52 21.47 -7.87
CA ARG A 16 20.88 20.56 -6.92
C ARG A 16 20.17 21.32 -5.80
N ARG A 17 20.05 22.64 -5.89
CA ARG A 17 19.39 23.47 -4.86
C ARG A 17 17.87 23.37 -4.93
N GLU A 18 17.34 22.99 -6.09
CA GLU A 18 15.93 22.72 -6.31
C GLU A 18 15.80 21.20 -6.52
N HIS A 19 15.03 20.52 -5.67
CA HIS A 19 14.61 19.16 -6.00
C HIS A 19 13.72 19.28 -7.24
N GLY A 20 14.10 18.65 -8.35
CA GLY A 20 13.30 18.59 -9.59
C GLY A 20 12.03 17.74 -9.43
N GLY A 21 11.36 17.85 -8.29
CA GLY A 21 10.06 17.26 -8.02
C GLY A 21 8.93 18.15 -8.50
N MET A 22 7.71 17.64 -8.43
CA MET A 22 6.51 18.42 -8.71
C MET A 22 6.38 19.59 -7.72
N PRO A 23 5.92 20.77 -8.18
CA PRO A 23 5.64 21.89 -7.30
C PRO A 23 4.59 21.50 -6.25
N LEU A 24 4.64 22.16 -5.08
CA LEU A 24 3.68 21.92 -3.98
C LEU A 24 2.22 22.10 -4.43
N HIS A 25 2.00 23.03 -5.36
CA HIS A 25 0.72 23.27 -6.01
C HIS A 25 0.95 23.33 -7.53
N PRO A 26 0.73 22.23 -8.26
CA PRO A 26 0.65 22.29 -9.71
C PRO A 26 -0.53 23.17 -10.13
N ASP A 27 -0.41 23.80 -11.30
CA ASP A 27 -1.50 24.55 -11.91
C ASP A 27 -2.59 23.57 -12.34
N ASP A 28 -3.77 23.69 -11.70
CA ASP A 28 -4.90 22.79 -11.90
C ASP A 28 -5.48 22.90 -13.32
N ASP A 29 -5.45 24.08 -13.94
CA ASP A 29 -5.94 24.29 -15.31
C ASP A 29 -5.02 23.58 -16.31
N ASP A 30 -3.71 23.71 -16.11
CA ASP A 30 -2.70 23.03 -16.92
C ASP A 30 -2.67 21.52 -16.69
N LEU A 31 -2.99 21.06 -15.48
CA LEU A 31 -3.16 19.64 -15.18
C LEU A 31 -4.40 19.08 -15.90
N ALA A 32 -5.54 19.75 -15.78
CA ALA A 32 -6.79 19.36 -16.43
C ALA A 32 -6.64 19.26 -17.96
N ARG A 33 -5.97 20.25 -18.58
CA ARG A 33 -5.68 20.24 -20.02
C ARG A 33 -4.82 19.05 -20.45
N ARG A 34 -3.80 18.69 -19.67
CA ARG A 34 -2.93 17.55 -19.96
C ARG A 34 -3.68 16.23 -19.79
N THR A 35 -4.46 16.10 -18.73
CA THR A 35 -5.30 14.92 -18.50
C THR A 35 -6.28 14.71 -19.66
N GLU A 36 -6.92 15.77 -20.16
CA GLU A 36 -7.82 15.64 -21.32
C GLU A 36 -7.07 15.22 -22.58
N GLN A 37 -5.90 15.79 -22.84
CA GLN A 37 -5.06 15.40 -23.97
C GLN A 37 -4.66 13.91 -23.88
N GLU A 38 -4.29 13.45 -22.70
CA GLU A 38 -3.94 12.04 -22.45
C GLU A 38 -5.17 11.13 -22.60
N ARG A 39 -6.36 11.54 -22.16
CA ARG A 39 -7.62 10.80 -22.38
C ARG A 39 -7.90 10.64 -23.88
N VAL A 40 -7.78 11.73 -24.65
CA VAL A 40 -7.98 11.72 -26.11
C VAL A 40 -6.94 10.84 -26.82
N GLU A 41 -5.67 10.95 -26.45
CA GLU A 41 -4.60 10.14 -27.04
C GLU A 41 -4.76 8.65 -26.72
N ALA A 42 -5.14 8.33 -25.48
CA ALA A 42 -5.40 6.97 -25.04
C ALA A 42 -6.75 6.42 -25.55
N GLY A 43 -7.59 7.26 -26.18
CA GLY A 43 -8.94 6.89 -26.62
C GLY A 43 -9.82 6.44 -25.46
N VAL A 44 -9.61 6.99 -24.27
CA VAL A 44 -10.36 6.63 -23.06
C VAL A 44 -11.64 7.43 -23.02
N ASP A 45 -12.76 6.74 -23.26
CA ASP A 45 -14.10 7.31 -23.14
C ASP A 45 -14.43 7.74 -21.70
N ASP A 46 -15.51 8.51 -21.54
CA ASP A 46 -16.06 8.80 -20.22
C ASP A 46 -16.54 7.51 -19.54
N TYR A 47 -16.38 7.44 -18.22
CA TYR A 47 -16.82 6.27 -17.45
C TYR A 47 -18.33 6.07 -17.61
N ASP A 48 -18.72 4.95 -18.20
CA ASP A 48 -20.11 4.48 -18.27
C ASP A 48 -20.32 3.35 -17.25
N PRO A 49 -21.17 3.54 -16.22
CA PRO A 49 -21.46 2.48 -15.25
C PRO A 49 -22.12 1.24 -15.88
N ASP A 50 -22.75 1.37 -17.05
CA ASP A 50 -23.36 0.25 -17.77
C ASP A 50 -22.31 -0.61 -18.53
N ASP A 51 -21.11 -0.08 -18.78
CA ASP A 51 -19.99 -0.79 -19.40
C ASP A 51 -19.12 -1.57 -18.39
N VAL A 52 -19.42 -1.46 -17.08
CA VAL A 52 -18.72 -2.22 -16.05
C VAL A 52 -19.26 -3.65 -16.02
N PRO A 53 -18.42 -4.68 -16.28
CA PRO A 53 -18.85 -6.07 -16.14
C PRO A 53 -19.39 -6.34 -14.72
N PRO A 54 -20.41 -7.20 -14.57
CA PRO A 54 -20.91 -7.54 -13.24
C PRO A 54 -19.79 -8.16 -12.40
N ALA A 55 -19.84 -7.92 -11.08
CA ALA A 55 -18.91 -8.54 -10.15
C ALA A 55 -18.96 -10.06 -10.29
N THR A 56 -17.80 -10.68 -10.47
CA THR A 56 -17.65 -12.14 -10.62
C THR A 56 -17.30 -12.84 -9.31
N ASP A 57 -16.93 -12.08 -8.28
CA ASP A 57 -16.57 -12.62 -6.98
C ASP A 57 -17.79 -13.17 -6.26
N GLU A 58 -17.59 -14.24 -5.49
CA GLU A 58 -18.63 -14.75 -4.62
C GLU A 58 -19.00 -13.69 -3.57
N PRO A 59 -20.29 -13.53 -3.26
CA PRO A 59 -20.69 -12.61 -2.20
C PRO A 59 -20.06 -13.04 -0.89
N ALA A 60 -19.52 -12.08 -0.15
CA ALA A 60 -19.05 -12.33 1.21
C ALA A 60 -20.21 -12.80 2.10
N PRO A 61 -19.94 -13.63 3.13
CA PRO A 61 -20.96 -14.02 4.09
C PRO A 61 -21.48 -12.80 4.86
N ASP A 62 -22.79 -12.76 5.13
CA ASP A 62 -23.43 -11.68 5.91
C ASP A 62 -22.91 -11.63 7.36
N ASP A 63 -22.59 -12.79 7.94
CA ASP A 63 -22.00 -12.93 9.27
C ASP A 63 -20.77 -13.84 9.21
N LEU A 64 -19.61 -13.25 9.47
CA LEU A 64 -18.34 -13.98 9.51
C LEU A 64 -18.32 -15.04 10.62
N THR A 65 -19.08 -14.84 11.71
CA THR A 65 -19.11 -15.78 12.83
C THR A 65 -19.78 -17.11 12.50
N ASP A 66 -20.55 -17.14 11.40
CA ASP A 66 -21.22 -18.33 10.90
C ASP A 66 -20.37 -19.16 9.93
N THR A 67 -19.18 -18.69 9.57
CA THR A 67 -18.24 -19.43 8.74
C THR A 67 -17.66 -20.63 9.50
N GLU A 68 -17.33 -21.71 8.78
CA GLU A 68 -16.69 -22.89 9.37
C GLU A 68 -15.32 -22.52 9.96
N GLU A 69 -14.51 -21.79 9.20
CA GLU A 69 -13.19 -21.28 9.62
C GLU A 69 -13.27 -20.55 10.96
N TYR A 70 -14.17 -19.58 11.12
CA TYR A 70 -14.32 -18.86 12.38
C TYR A 70 -14.69 -19.79 13.54
N ARG A 71 -15.62 -20.73 13.33
CA ARG A 71 -16.04 -21.66 14.39
C ARG A 71 -14.93 -22.62 14.79
N GLU A 72 -14.14 -23.09 13.84
CA GLU A 72 -12.95 -23.92 14.08
C GLU A 72 -11.90 -23.15 14.88
N GLU A 73 -11.58 -21.91 14.49
CA GLU A 73 -10.65 -21.06 15.24
C GLU A 73 -11.14 -20.78 16.67
N GLN A 74 -12.43 -20.51 16.86
CA GLN A 74 -12.98 -20.33 18.21
C GLN A 74 -12.90 -21.61 19.05
N ALA A 75 -13.10 -22.78 18.44
CA ALA A 75 -12.94 -24.06 19.12
C ALA A 75 -11.47 -24.30 19.52
N GLU A 76 -10.52 -23.93 18.65
CA GLU A 76 -9.09 -24.01 18.92
C GLU A 76 -8.68 -23.12 20.09
N ILE A 77 -9.02 -21.83 20.04
CA ILE A 77 -8.74 -20.85 21.10
C ILE A 77 -9.30 -21.35 22.44
N LYS A 78 -10.50 -21.96 22.42
CA LYS A 78 -11.10 -22.55 23.61
C LYS A 78 -10.26 -23.71 24.14
N ARG A 79 -9.84 -24.65 23.27
CA ARG A 79 -8.98 -25.78 23.66
C ARG A 79 -7.67 -25.27 24.24
N GLU A 80 -6.97 -24.36 23.56
CA GLU A 80 -5.70 -23.78 24.02
C GLU A 80 -5.86 -23.05 25.36
N THR A 81 -6.98 -22.37 25.59
CA THR A 81 -7.25 -21.72 26.88
C THR A 81 -7.50 -22.75 27.99
N GLU A 82 -8.25 -23.82 27.70
CA GLU A 82 -8.54 -24.91 28.64
C GLU A 82 -7.28 -25.72 28.98
N GLU A 83 -6.42 -25.97 27.99
CA GLU A 83 -5.13 -26.66 28.12
C GLU A 83 -4.02 -25.75 28.65
N SER A 84 -4.33 -24.47 28.90
CA SER A 84 -3.36 -23.49 29.40
C SER A 84 -2.15 -23.35 28.45
N GLU A 85 -2.40 -23.38 27.16
CA GLU A 85 -1.45 -22.99 26.10
C GLU A 85 -1.58 -21.48 25.82
N LEU A 86 -2.81 -20.97 25.90
CA LEU A 86 -3.12 -19.54 25.79
C LEU A 86 -3.59 -18.99 27.14
N TYR A 87 -3.02 -17.85 27.56
CA TYR A 87 -3.32 -17.21 28.84
C TYR A 87 -3.76 -15.76 28.66
N PRO A 88 -4.78 -15.30 29.41
CA PRO A 88 -5.13 -13.88 29.43
C PRO A 88 -4.07 -13.06 30.16
N LEU A 89 -3.89 -11.82 29.71
CA LEU A 89 -3.07 -10.82 30.40
C LEU A 89 -3.63 -10.57 31.80
N THR A 90 -2.85 -10.90 32.82
CA THR A 90 -3.21 -10.80 34.23
C THR A 90 -1.97 -10.43 35.06
N GLU A 91 -2.10 -10.17 36.36
CA GLU A 91 -0.92 -9.95 37.23
C GLU A 91 0.04 -11.14 37.25
N ARG A 92 -0.46 -12.36 37.01
CA ARG A 92 0.36 -13.59 36.90
C ARG A 92 0.99 -13.76 35.52
N HIS A 93 0.40 -13.17 34.48
CA HIS A 93 0.90 -13.16 33.10
C HIS A 93 0.90 -11.71 32.58
N PRO A 94 1.73 -10.83 33.15
CA PRO A 94 1.78 -9.43 32.74
C PRO A 94 2.48 -9.32 31.39
N PHE A 95 2.35 -8.16 30.74
CA PHE A 95 3.26 -7.82 29.66
C PHE A 95 4.71 -7.87 30.13
N PRO A 96 5.66 -8.19 29.24
CA PRO A 96 7.07 -8.03 29.55
C PRO A 96 7.36 -6.58 29.98
N PRO A 97 8.37 -6.35 30.85
CA PRO A 97 8.72 -5.00 31.25
C PRO A 97 9.18 -4.18 30.03
N SER A 98 8.89 -2.88 30.03
CA SER A 98 9.30 -1.98 28.95
C SER A 98 10.83 -1.86 28.82
N HIS A 99 11.54 -2.12 29.92
CA HIS A 99 12.99 -2.20 29.98
C HIS A 99 13.41 -3.41 30.81
N TYR A 100 14.37 -4.16 30.28
CA TYR A 100 15.07 -5.19 31.05
C TYR A 100 16.29 -4.57 31.73
N ASP A 101 16.58 -4.97 32.96
CA ASP A 101 17.81 -4.57 33.62
C ASP A 101 19.01 -5.07 32.83
N LYS A 102 19.98 -4.18 32.62
CA LYS A 102 21.25 -4.53 31.97
C LYS A 102 22.19 -5.06 33.04
N SER A 103 22.29 -6.39 33.15
CA SER A 103 23.30 -7.09 33.95
C SER A 103 24.72 -6.79 33.48
#